data_AF-A0A7J2YXH7-F1
#
_entry.id   AF-A0A7J2YXH7-F1
#
_cell.length_a   1.000
_cell.length_b   1.000
_cell.length_c   1.000
_cell.angle_alpha   90.00
_cell.angle_beta   90.00
_cell.angle_gamma   90.00
#
_symmetry.space_group_name_H-M   'P 1'
#
loop_
_entity.id
_entity.type
_entity.pdbx_description
1 polymer ?
#
loop_
_entity_poly.entity_id
_entity_poly.type
_entity_poly.pdbx_seq_one_letter_code
_entity_poly.pdbx_strand_id
1 'polypeptide(L)'
;MGTVPDAYFQFVMHYAPYYYVVPTSLAADAAAGQRNVTVADGSKFQADFPVEIKDSAHSEWGEVESVLGNVVTLKSNLANSYFVSKAALMEGPDPAFGRGTFAAAFAIEFLYEAYSSEQFVASQPDILAKIDELADWLLTQQCIDPSRAAYGGYRSSESATDYWSIDAGRAIPALLKAYQLTADPAYLDSAKLAGYNFLYTMQQQPSVLGVHDRYYGGFAQYVTITDGWSQPIAVENLYCLIGLKMLAETYDTANAAHYTAMMADLVGFLREGFEKLWLHFDPLPSGDDAWHRIGINNTEIYDDPISFALLGLYTYEGWSNSCQRVYNYVQSIRASGQYPAYIPDICWPGYIDVTTRFPACPYYDGVTIGILWKIRRERDPPGYKLAHDIAEKYADEFLNWGPIFTDYSPITPAKAMANVSWIARMFLNYQEPATQFLRVLKSKGEAVLLYPVRQAVETVDYGDPLELQAVVSQLKAEQVLIEPGYYLNDYLAFYTFLPVRSHDKIRRQGEDYEVQTVTPFTLANQRLYFKSTARRLLTS
;
A
#
# COMPACT_ATOMS: atom_id res chain seq x y z
N MET A 1 8.14 -18.19 7.07
CA MET A 1 7.60 -16.82 6.95
C MET A 1 8.68 -15.96 6.34
N GLY A 2 8.35 -14.82 5.76
CA GLY A 2 9.37 -13.90 5.24
C GLY A 2 10.05 -13.13 6.37
N THR A 3 10.97 -12.24 6.02
CA THR A 3 11.70 -11.42 6.99
C THR A 3 11.37 -9.95 6.76
N VAL A 4 10.88 -9.27 7.78
CA VAL A 4 10.61 -7.83 7.75
C VAL A 4 11.93 -7.08 7.98
N PRO A 5 12.33 -6.13 7.13
CA PRO A 5 13.49 -5.30 7.41
C PRO A 5 13.30 -4.52 8.74
N ASP A 6 14.34 -4.45 9.57
CA ASP A 6 14.23 -3.87 10.93
C ASP A 6 13.69 -2.44 10.90
N ALA A 7 14.10 -1.62 9.92
CA ALA A 7 13.62 -0.26 9.76
C ALA A 7 12.08 -0.14 9.66
N TYR A 8 11.39 -1.11 9.05
CA TYR A 8 9.93 -1.13 8.97
C TYR A 8 9.30 -1.42 10.33
N PHE A 9 9.86 -2.38 11.06
CA PHE A 9 9.39 -2.73 12.40
C PHE A 9 9.61 -1.56 13.38
N GLN A 10 10.83 -1.01 13.43
CA GLN A 10 11.16 0.13 14.28
C GLN A 10 10.30 1.36 13.95
N PHE A 11 10.07 1.63 12.66
CA PHE A 11 9.20 2.72 12.23
C PHE A 11 7.79 2.60 12.83
N VAL A 12 7.17 1.41 12.75
CA VAL A 12 5.83 1.22 13.32
C VAL A 12 5.85 1.31 14.84
N MET A 13 6.84 0.67 15.50
CA MET A 13 6.94 0.66 16.96
C MET A 13 7.10 2.07 17.55
N HIS A 14 7.87 2.94 16.89
CA HIS A 14 8.16 4.28 17.41
C HIS A 14 7.19 5.37 16.93
N TYR A 15 6.70 5.30 15.70
CA TYR A 15 5.90 6.38 15.10
C TYR A 15 4.39 6.10 15.01
N ALA A 16 3.90 4.89 15.26
CA ALA A 16 2.45 4.71 15.31
C ALA A 16 1.86 5.45 16.53
N PRO A 17 0.73 6.18 16.40
CA PRO A 17 -0.21 6.22 15.26
C PRO A 17 -0.14 7.49 14.36
N TYR A 18 1.03 8.10 14.18
CA TYR A 18 1.16 9.28 13.32
C TYR A 18 0.96 8.94 11.84
N TYR A 19 0.30 9.81 11.08
CA TYR A 19 0.07 9.60 9.64
C TYR A 19 1.36 9.59 8.84
N TYR A 20 2.18 10.62 9.05
CA TYR A 20 3.40 10.87 8.31
C TYR A 20 4.56 11.17 9.25
N VAL A 21 5.75 10.75 8.84
CA VAL A 21 7.03 11.10 9.46
C VAL A 21 7.84 11.82 8.41
N VAL A 22 8.39 12.98 8.78
CA VAL A 22 9.10 13.87 7.87
C VAL A 22 10.53 14.11 8.38
N PRO A 23 11.55 14.01 7.51
CA PRO A 23 12.92 14.32 7.88
C PRO A 23 13.25 15.80 7.68
N THR A 24 14.24 16.26 8.44
CA THR A 24 14.94 17.53 8.23
C THR A 24 16.45 17.29 8.37
N SER A 25 17.27 17.91 7.52
CA SER A 25 18.72 17.85 7.67
C SER A 25 19.18 18.57 8.95
N LEU A 26 20.26 18.09 9.56
CA LEU A 26 20.95 18.87 10.58
C LEU A 26 21.58 20.13 9.95
N ALA A 27 21.47 21.26 10.63
CA ALA A 27 22.10 22.53 10.24
C ALA A 27 23.48 22.71 10.90
N ALA A 28 23.80 21.91 11.92
CA ALA A 28 25.12 21.84 12.55
C ALA A 28 25.36 20.43 13.09
N ASP A 29 26.64 20.05 13.24
CA ASP A 29 27.02 18.78 13.86
C ASP A 29 26.45 18.70 15.28
N ALA A 30 26.05 17.49 15.68
CA ALA A 30 25.54 17.23 17.02
C ALA A 30 26.51 16.31 17.79
N ALA A 31 26.99 16.73 18.95
CA ALA A 31 27.98 15.97 19.72
C ALA A 31 27.32 15.03 20.74
N ALA A 32 27.91 13.86 20.96
CA ALA A 32 27.54 12.98 22.07
C ALA A 32 27.54 13.73 23.41
N GLY A 33 26.56 13.45 24.26
CA GLY A 33 26.37 14.07 25.57
C GLY A 33 25.56 15.37 25.57
N GLN A 34 25.20 15.93 24.41
CA GLN A 34 24.34 17.11 24.34
C GLN A 34 22.87 16.75 24.11
N ARG A 35 21.97 17.69 24.40
CA ARG A 35 20.51 17.56 24.18
C ARG A 35 20.00 18.40 23.02
N ASN A 36 20.71 19.46 22.68
CA ASN A 36 20.29 20.42 21.67
C ASN A 36 20.78 19.99 20.30
N VAL A 37 19.86 19.86 19.35
CA VAL A 37 20.13 19.51 17.96
C VAL A 37 19.65 20.65 17.08
N THR A 38 20.55 21.25 16.30
CA THR A 38 20.20 22.32 15.39
C THR A 38 19.83 21.75 14.03
N VAL A 39 18.60 21.94 13.61
CA VAL A 39 18.04 21.42 12.35
C VAL A 39 17.80 22.52 11.32
N ALA A 40 17.62 22.16 10.06
CA ALA A 40 17.32 23.11 8.99
C ALA A 40 15.93 23.75 9.15
N ASP A 41 14.95 22.97 9.62
CA ASP A 41 13.58 23.42 9.85
C ASP A 41 13.04 22.84 11.16
N GLY A 42 13.02 23.65 12.22
CA GLY A 42 12.49 23.23 13.52
C GLY A 42 10.96 23.17 13.58
N SER A 43 10.25 23.76 12.61
CA SER A 43 8.77 23.75 12.59
C SER A 43 8.18 22.36 12.35
N LYS A 44 9.01 21.38 11.98
CA LYS A 44 8.67 19.97 11.81
C LYS A 44 8.60 19.18 13.12
N PHE A 45 8.90 19.80 14.25
CA PHE A 45 8.91 19.14 15.55
C PHE A 45 8.04 19.88 16.55
N GLN A 46 7.54 19.14 17.53
CA GLN A 46 6.88 19.69 18.71
C GLN A 46 7.26 18.85 19.93
N ALA A 47 7.00 19.39 21.12
CA ALA A 47 7.23 18.67 22.37
C ALA A 47 6.52 17.31 22.36
N ASP A 48 7.15 16.32 23.01
CA ASP A 48 6.69 14.94 23.16
C ASP A 48 6.63 14.13 21.85
N PHE A 49 7.14 14.67 20.74
CA PHE A 49 7.32 13.87 19.53
C PHE A 49 8.48 12.88 19.68
N PRO A 50 8.26 11.59 19.35
CA PRO A 50 9.36 10.67 19.13
C PRO A 50 10.15 11.14 17.91
N VAL A 51 11.47 11.02 17.96
CA VAL A 51 12.36 11.38 16.86
C VAL A 51 13.47 10.35 16.70
N GLU A 52 13.91 10.17 15.46
CA GLU A 52 15.12 9.43 15.13
C GLU A 52 16.16 10.44 14.65
N ILE A 53 17.38 10.38 15.17
CA ILE A 53 18.51 11.13 14.66
C ILE A 53 19.48 10.12 14.07
N LYS A 54 19.88 10.35 12.82
CA LYS A 54 20.77 9.44 12.11
C LYS A 54 21.71 10.13 11.16
N ASP A 55 22.83 9.49 10.89
CA ASP A 55 23.73 9.76 9.78
C ASP A 55 24.12 8.43 9.11
N SER A 56 25.10 8.45 8.20
CA SER A 56 25.54 7.22 7.52
C SER A 56 26.22 6.17 8.42
N ALA A 57 26.47 6.48 9.71
CA ALA A 57 27.18 5.59 10.64
C ALA A 57 26.36 5.21 11.88
N HIS A 58 25.49 6.09 12.37
CA HIS A 58 24.74 5.88 13.61
C HIS A 58 23.27 6.25 13.43
N SER A 59 22.42 5.64 14.24
CA SER A 59 21.04 6.08 14.49
C SER A 59 20.73 5.94 15.98
N GLU A 60 19.98 6.88 16.54
CA GLU A 60 19.40 6.74 17.89
C GLU A 60 18.02 7.40 17.99
N TRP A 61 17.18 6.81 18.85
CA TRP A 61 15.83 7.29 19.14
C TRP A 61 15.82 8.23 20.34
N GLY A 62 14.99 9.27 20.26
CA GLY A 62 14.78 10.23 21.33
C GLY A 62 13.36 10.77 21.35
N GLU A 63 13.13 11.70 22.26
CA GLU A 63 11.86 12.42 22.38
C GLU A 63 12.14 13.90 22.57
N VAL A 64 11.35 14.75 21.91
CA VAL A 64 11.50 16.19 21.97
C VAL A 64 11.01 16.74 23.31
N GLU A 65 11.85 17.48 24.02
CA GLU A 65 11.46 18.25 25.21
C GLU A 65 10.87 19.61 24.81
N SER A 66 11.54 20.32 23.90
CA SER A 66 11.12 21.65 23.44
C SER A 66 11.74 22.02 22.10
N VAL A 67 11.12 23.00 21.42
CA VAL A 67 11.61 23.54 20.16
C VAL A 67 11.71 25.07 20.28
N LEU A 68 12.89 25.61 20.01
CA LEU A 68 13.14 27.06 19.98
C LEU A 68 13.76 27.45 18.64
N GLY A 69 12.92 27.91 17.71
CA GLY A 69 13.34 28.16 16.33
C GLY A 69 13.80 26.86 15.69
N ASN A 70 15.07 26.80 15.28
CA ASN A 70 15.69 25.64 14.66
C ASN A 70 16.47 24.74 15.63
N VAL A 71 16.36 24.99 16.95
CA VAL A 71 16.99 24.14 17.97
C VAL A 71 15.92 23.24 18.58
N VAL A 72 16.09 21.93 18.39
CA VAL A 72 15.28 20.88 19.01
C VAL A 72 16.03 20.36 20.23
N THR A 73 15.45 20.52 21.41
CA THR A 73 16.02 20.00 22.66
C THR A 73 15.39 18.64 22.94
N LEU A 74 16.21 17.60 23.09
CA LEU A 74 15.77 16.25 23.43
C LEU A 74 15.61 16.06 24.93
N LYS A 75 14.74 15.14 25.36
CA LYS A 75 14.60 14.73 26.76
C LYS A 75 15.85 14.03 27.30
N SER A 76 16.57 13.32 26.44
CA SER A 76 17.80 12.59 26.77
C SER A 76 19.02 13.19 26.07
N ASN A 77 20.21 12.96 26.62
CA ASN A 77 21.47 13.28 25.94
C ASN A 77 21.69 12.31 24.77
N LEU A 78 22.28 12.79 23.68
CA LEU A 78 22.76 11.94 22.59
C LEU A 78 23.82 10.97 23.09
N ALA A 79 23.68 9.70 22.72
CA ALA A 79 24.71 8.69 22.92
C ALA A 79 25.84 8.83 21.88
N ASN A 80 25.53 9.27 20.66
CA ASN A 80 26.47 9.38 19.56
C ASN A 80 26.66 10.83 19.08
N SER A 81 27.71 11.04 18.28
CA SER A 81 27.90 12.28 17.52
C SER A 81 27.44 12.10 16.08
N TYR A 82 26.76 13.10 15.54
CA TYR A 82 26.17 13.14 14.19
C TYR A 82 26.74 14.30 13.41
N PHE A 83 27.08 14.05 12.14
CA PHE A 83 27.80 15.02 11.32
C PHE A 83 27.05 15.40 10.06
N VAL A 84 26.94 16.70 9.78
CA VAL A 84 26.34 17.23 8.53
C VAL A 84 27.07 16.67 7.31
N SER A 85 28.39 16.51 7.41
CA SER A 85 29.23 15.90 6.37
C SER A 85 28.89 14.43 6.04
N LYS A 86 28.14 13.76 6.93
CA LYS A 86 27.64 12.39 6.75
C LYS A 86 26.13 12.34 6.47
N ALA A 87 25.59 13.44 5.95
CA ALA A 87 24.17 13.61 5.65
C ALA A 87 23.27 13.40 6.89
N ALA A 88 23.73 13.86 8.06
CA ALA A 88 22.95 13.74 9.27
C ALA A 88 21.58 14.43 9.15
N LEU A 89 20.54 13.74 9.63
CA LEU A 89 19.17 14.22 9.65
C LEU A 89 18.48 13.83 10.95
N MET A 90 17.39 14.54 11.25
CA MET A 90 16.43 14.18 12.29
C MET A 90 15.07 14.00 11.62
N GLU A 91 14.35 12.93 11.97
CA GLU A 91 12.99 12.69 11.50
C GLU A 91 12.02 12.53 12.66
N GLY A 92 10.80 13.03 12.47
CA GLY A 92 9.73 13.02 13.47
C GLY A 92 8.36 13.10 12.81
N PRO A 93 7.27 12.91 13.58
CA PRO A 93 5.92 13.02 13.05
C PRO A 93 5.67 14.39 12.39
N ASP A 94 4.85 14.42 11.34
CA ASP A 94 4.44 15.69 10.73
C ASP A 94 3.36 16.38 11.57
N PRO A 95 3.65 17.55 12.18
CA PRO A 95 2.68 18.26 13.01
C PRO A 95 1.47 18.78 12.23
N ALA A 96 1.53 18.85 10.89
CA ALA A 96 0.39 19.24 10.07
C ALA A 96 -0.71 18.17 10.00
N PHE A 97 -0.38 16.91 10.25
CA PHE A 97 -1.31 15.78 10.16
C PHE A 97 -1.58 15.10 11.50
N GLY A 98 -0.57 14.98 12.36
CA GLY A 98 -0.72 14.36 13.67
C GLY A 98 -1.09 12.88 13.61
N ARG A 99 -1.84 12.43 14.62
CA ARG A 99 -2.28 11.03 14.79
C ARG A 99 -3.57 10.72 14.05
N GLY A 100 -3.68 9.51 13.52
CA GLY A 100 -4.81 9.08 12.68
C GLY A 100 -5.40 7.71 13.03
N THR A 101 -6.72 7.59 12.96
CA THR A 101 -7.43 6.31 13.15
C THR A 101 -6.95 5.25 12.18
N PHE A 102 -6.83 5.62 10.91
CA PHE A 102 -6.27 4.77 9.85
C PHE A 102 -4.85 4.29 10.13
N ALA A 103 -3.98 5.19 10.59
CA ALA A 103 -2.59 4.88 10.91
C ALA A 103 -2.48 3.90 12.09
N ALA A 104 -3.26 4.12 13.16
CA ALA A 104 -3.35 3.21 14.29
C ALA A 104 -3.86 1.82 13.87
N ALA A 105 -4.95 1.78 13.10
CA ALA A 105 -5.58 0.52 12.70
C ALA A 105 -4.62 -0.38 11.91
N PHE A 106 -3.89 0.18 10.94
CA PHE A 106 -2.96 -0.61 10.13
C PHE A 106 -1.69 -1.00 10.88
N ALA A 107 -1.20 -0.16 11.78
CA ALA A 107 -0.12 -0.52 12.69
C ALA A 107 -0.54 -1.73 13.54
N ILE A 108 -1.74 -1.72 14.15
CA ILE A 108 -2.27 -2.86 14.90
C ILE A 108 -2.37 -4.11 14.01
N GLU A 109 -2.87 -3.98 12.78
CA GLU A 109 -2.99 -5.13 11.87
C GLU A 109 -1.63 -5.77 11.55
N PHE A 110 -0.59 -4.97 11.34
CA PHE A 110 0.77 -5.47 11.15
C PHE A 110 1.32 -6.10 12.43
N LEU A 111 1.24 -5.38 13.55
CA LEU A 111 1.76 -5.81 14.84
C LEU A 111 1.10 -7.11 15.34
N TYR A 112 -0.20 -7.29 15.09
CA TYR A 112 -0.90 -8.55 15.37
C TYR A 112 -0.29 -9.74 14.63
N GLU A 113 0.06 -9.57 13.35
CA GLU A 113 0.72 -10.62 12.57
C GLU A 113 2.17 -10.81 13.04
N ALA A 114 2.88 -9.72 13.33
CA ALA A 114 4.25 -9.72 13.83
C ALA A 114 4.37 -10.44 15.19
N TYR A 115 3.40 -10.26 16.09
CA TYR A 115 3.33 -10.92 17.39
C TYR A 115 3.45 -12.44 17.28
N SER A 116 2.87 -13.04 16.23
CA SER A 116 2.88 -14.49 16.01
C SER A 116 4.09 -15.00 15.21
N SER A 117 5.00 -14.12 14.80
CA SER A 117 6.15 -14.46 13.95
C SER A 117 7.38 -14.86 14.76
N GLU A 118 8.11 -15.87 14.27
CA GLU A 118 9.39 -16.30 14.83
C GLU A 118 10.43 -15.17 14.87
N GLN A 119 10.36 -14.22 13.92
CA GLN A 119 11.28 -13.08 13.85
C GLN A 119 11.21 -12.20 15.11
N PHE A 120 10.03 -12.09 15.74
CA PHE A 120 9.77 -11.12 16.80
C PHE A 120 9.47 -11.74 18.16
N VAL A 121 9.85 -13.01 18.38
CA VAL A 121 9.63 -13.71 19.66
C VAL A 121 10.19 -12.93 20.86
N ALA A 122 11.36 -12.30 20.70
CA ALA A 122 11.96 -11.49 21.76
C ALA A 122 11.23 -10.16 22.01
N SER A 123 10.51 -9.65 21.01
CA SER A 123 9.79 -8.37 21.05
C SER A 123 8.29 -8.55 21.30
N GLN A 124 7.79 -9.78 21.49
CA GLN A 124 6.37 -10.05 21.74
C GLN A 124 5.76 -9.21 22.89
N PRO A 125 6.43 -9.03 24.05
CA PRO A 125 5.90 -8.18 25.11
C PRO A 125 5.74 -6.72 24.67
N ASP A 126 6.72 -6.18 23.96
CA ASP A 126 6.70 -4.79 23.48
C ASP A 126 5.64 -4.59 22.38
N ILE A 127 5.50 -5.57 21.48
CA ILE A 127 4.46 -5.58 20.45
C ILE A 127 3.07 -5.59 21.08
N LEU A 128 2.84 -6.43 22.09
CA LEU A 128 1.56 -6.50 22.78
C LEU A 128 1.24 -5.17 23.48
N ALA A 129 2.22 -4.61 24.21
CA ALA A 129 2.06 -3.31 24.84
C ALA A 129 1.77 -2.19 23.83
N LYS A 130 2.40 -2.23 22.64
CA LYS A 130 2.13 -1.27 21.57
C LYS A 130 0.73 -1.46 20.97
N ILE A 131 0.25 -2.69 20.84
CA ILE A 131 -1.13 -2.97 20.40
C ILE A 131 -2.12 -2.38 21.42
N ASP A 132 -1.91 -2.60 22.72
CA ASP A 132 -2.75 -2.01 23.79
C ASP A 132 -2.76 -0.48 23.69
N GLU A 133 -1.59 0.16 23.60
CA GLU A 133 -1.45 1.62 23.46
C GLU A 133 -2.27 2.16 22.27
N LEU A 134 -2.15 1.52 21.10
CA LEU A 134 -2.82 1.95 19.88
C LEU A 134 -4.33 1.70 19.93
N ALA A 135 -4.76 0.57 20.51
CA ALA A 135 -6.16 0.22 20.65
C ALA A 135 -6.86 1.16 21.66
N ASP A 136 -6.22 1.43 22.81
CA ASP A 136 -6.69 2.41 23.79
C ASP A 136 -6.80 3.81 23.17
N TRP A 137 -5.81 4.21 22.37
CA TRP A 137 -5.88 5.48 21.65
C TRP A 137 -7.06 5.52 20.67
N LEU A 138 -7.33 4.44 19.91
CA LEU A 138 -8.52 4.35 19.05
C LEU A 138 -9.83 4.51 19.83
N LEU A 139 -9.94 3.93 21.04
CA LEU A 139 -11.12 4.12 21.90
C LEU A 139 -11.37 5.60 22.21
N THR A 140 -10.30 6.38 22.43
CA THR A 140 -10.43 7.84 22.67
C THR A 140 -10.90 8.62 21.44
N GLN A 141 -10.82 8.04 20.24
CA GLN A 141 -11.31 8.66 19.00
C GLN A 141 -12.78 8.35 18.73
N GLN A 142 -13.36 7.35 19.41
CA GLN A 142 -14.74 6.93 19.17
C GLN A 142 -15.76 7.94 19.73
N CYS A 143 -16.79 8.28 18.94
CA CYS A 143 -17.92 9.05 19.44
C CYS A 143 -18.80 8.18 20.33
N ILE A 144 -18.88 8.53 21.61
CA ILE A 144 -19.69 7.82 22.62
C ILE A 144 -20.99 8.57 23.00
N ASP A 145 -21.34 9.65 22.28
CA ASP A 145 -22.56 10.41 22.50
C ASP A 145 -23.72 9.78 21.69
N PRO A 146 -24.67 9.07 22.33
CA PRO A 146 -25.76 8.40 21.62
C PRO A 146 -26.77 9.36 20.98
N SER A 147 -26.66 10.67 21.24
CA SER A 147 -27.51 11.69 20.60
C SER A 147 -27.00 12.12 19.21
N ARG A 148 -25.78 11.71 18.84
CA ARG A 148 -25.13 12.09 17.58
C ARG A 148 -25.30 11.02 16.51
N ALA A 149 -25.41 11.45 15.26
CA ALA A 149 -25.30 10.58 14.10
C ALA A 149 -23.92 9.92 14.01
N ALA A 150 -22.89 10.58 14.55
CA ALA A 150 -21.54 10.04 14.65
C ALA A 150 -21.40 8.89 15.67
N TYR A 151 -22.42 8.56 16.47
CA TYR A 151 -22.33 7.59 17.56
C TYR A 151 -21.77 6.24 17.11
N GLY A 152 -20.62 5.86 17.67
CA GLY A 152 -19.85 4.66 17.35
C GLY A 152 -18.78 4.83 16.28
N GLY A 153 -18.78 5.93 15.52
CA GLY A 153 -17.73 6.24 14.55
C GLY A 153 -16.45 6.72 15.23
N TYR A 154 -15.34 6.75 14.49
CA TYR A 154 -14.06 7.28 14.95
C TYR A 154 -13.72 8.56 14.20
N ARG A 155 -13.13 9.53 14.92
CA ARG A 155 -12.53 10.71 14.28
C ARG A 155 -11.43 10.28 13.32
N SER A 156 -11.35 10.90 12.14
CA SER A 156 -10.30 10.57 11.17
C SER A 156 -8.91 10.84 11.75
N SER A 157 -8.71 12.02 12.35
CA SER A 157 -7.52 12.41 13.11
C SER A 157 -7.85 12.89 14.53
N GLU A 158 -6.84 13.04 15.38
CA GLU A 158 -7.03 13.50 16.77
C GLU A 158 -7.70 14.88 16.91
N SER A 159 -7.62 15.71 15.88
CA SER A 159 -8.23 17.04 15.80
C SER A 159 -9.46 17.11 14.88
N ALA A 160 -9.79 16.01 14.19
CA ALA A 160 -10.90 15.95 13.27
C ALA A 160 -12.27 16.07 13.96
N THR A 161 -13.24 16.56 13.21
CA THR A 161 -14.65 16.66 13.66
C THR A 161 -15.57 15.74 12.87
N ASP A 162 -15.02 15.11 11.85
CA ASP A 162 -15.60 14.22 10.86
C ASP A 162 -15.31 12.76 11.22
N TYR A 163 -16.35 11.95 11.08
CA TYR A 163 -16.37 10.52 11.38
C TYR A 163 -16.64 9.78 10.08
N TRP A 164 -15.62 9.14 9.53
CA TRP A 164 -15.70 8.50 8.22
C TRP A 164 -16.12 7.03 8.33
N SER A 165 -16.99 6.60 7.42
CA SER A 165 -17.38 5.19 7.29
C SER A 165 -16.17 4.30 7.07
N ILE A 166 -15.21 4.74 6.25
CA ILE A 166 -14.02 3.95 5.95
C ILE A 166 -13.12 3.77 7.18
N ASP A 167 -12.98 4.79 8.03
CA ASP A 167 -12.16 4.72 9.25
C ASP A 167 -12.77 3.77 10.27
N ALA A 168 -14.11 3.72 10.39
CA ALA A 168 -14.78 2.65 11.13
C ALA A 168 -14.50 1.27 10.52
N GLY A 169 -14.56 1.14 9.19
CA GLY A 169 -14.20 -0.09 8.47
C GLY A 169 -12.78 -0.58 8.71
N ARG A 170 -11.84 0.33 8.96
CA ARG A 170 -10.43 0.05 9.29
C ARG A 170 -10.23 -0.25 10.79
N ALA A 171 -10.90 0.48 11.68
CA ALA A 171 -10.78 0.29 13.12
C ALA A 171 -11.38 -1.04 13.62
N ILE A 172 -12.51 -1.48 13.04
CA ILE A 172 -13.17 -2.75 13.44
C ILE A 172 -12.20 -3.95 13.39
N PRO A 173 -11.57 -4.32 12.25
CA PRO A 173 -10.68 -5.47 12.22
C PRO A 173 -9.46 -5.32 13.13
N ALA A 174 -8.94 -4.10 13.30
CA ALA A 174 -7.82 -3.82 14.19
C ALA A 174 -8.20 -4.08 15.66
N LEU A 175 -9.33 -3.54 16.14
CA LEU A 175 -9.80 -3.74 17.51
C LEU A 175 -10.18 -5.19 17.80
N LEU A 176 -10.77 -5.90 16.82
CA LEU A 176 -11.06 -7.33 16.98
C LEU A 176 -9.78 -8.19 17.10
N LYS A 177 -8.72 -7.82 16.38
CA LYS A 177 -7.39 -8.46 16.50
C LYS A 177 -6.72 -8.12 17.83
N ALA A 178 -6.82 -6.88 18.31
CA ALA A 178 -6.36 -6.50 19.63
C ALA A 178 -7.08 -7.31 20.72
N TYR A 179 -8.43 -7.35 20.66
CA TYR A 179 -9.25 -8.17 21.56
C TYR A 179 -8.83 -9.65 21.56
N GLN A 180 -8.51 -10.22 20.40
CA GLN A 180 -8.08 -11.61 20.31
C GLN A 180 -6.78 -11.90 21.09
N LEU A 181 -5.88 -10.92 21.20
CA LEU A 181 -4.62 -11.07 21.95
C LEU A 181 -4.76 -10.71 23.43
N THR A 182 -5.61 -9.75 23.75
CA THR A 182 -5.65 -9.11 25.09
C THR A 182 -6.84 -9.55 25.93
N ALA A 183 -7.89 -10.05 25.27
CA ALA A 183 -9.21 -10.32 25.84
C ALA A 183 -9.88 -9.10 26.49
N ASP A 184 -9.46 -7.87 26.17
CA ASP A 184 -10.10 -6.65 26.69
C ASP A 184 -11.48 -6.42 26.04
N PRO A 185 -12.58 -6.53 26.82
CA PRO A 185 -13.93 -6.38 26.28
C PRO A 185 -14.20 -5.00 25.66
N ALA A 186 -13.50 -3.95 26.08
CA ALA A 186 -13.69 -2.60 25.52
C ALA A 186 -13.39 -2.56 24.01
N TYR A 187 -12.39 -3.32 23.55
CA TYR A 187 -12.05 -3.39 22.13
C TYR A 187 -13.15 -4.08 21.31
N LEU A 188 -13.73 -5.17 21.85
CA LEU A 188 -14.85 -5.86 21.22
C LEU A 188 -16.11 -4.98 21.19
N ASP A 189 -16.45 -4.34 22.31
CA ASP A 189 -17.63 -3.49 22.43
C ASP A 189 -17.54 -2.27 21.50
N SER A 190 -16.36 -1.67 21.39
CA SER A 190 -16.07 -0.57 20.47
C SER A 190 -16.22 -0.99 19.00
N ALA A 191 -15.69 -2.17 18.63
CA ALA A 191 -15.85 -2.73 17.29
C ALA A 191 -17.33 -3.03 16.95
N LYS A 192 -18.09 -3.58 17.91
CA LYS A 192 -19.53 -3.82 17.77
C LYS A 192 -20.29 -2.52 17.59
N LEU A 193 -20.00 -1.50 18.38
CA LEU A 193 -20.66 -0.20 18.30
C LEU A 193 -20.44 0.45 16.92
N ALA A 194 -19.21 0.39 16.40
CA ALA A 194 -18.89 0.88 15.07
C ALA A 194 -19.64 0.13 13.95
N GLY A 195 -19.65 -1.22 14.00
CA GLY A 195 -20.29 -2.03 12.98
C GLY A 195 -21.82 -2.00 13.04
N TYR A 196 -22.39 -2.19 14.24
CA TYR A 196 -23.84 -2.37 14.44
C TYR A 196 -24.58 -1.04 14.38
N ASN A 197 -24.07 0.00 15.05
CA ASN A 197 -24.73 1.30 15.15
C ASN A 197 -24.23 2.27 14.08
N PHE A 198 -22.93 2.58 14.08
CA PHE A 198 -22.41 3.67 13.25
C PHE A 198 -22.55 3.35 11.76
N LEU A 199 -21.97 2.26 11.26
CA LEU A 199 -22.06 1.92 9.84
C LEU A 199 -23.50 1.70 9.37
N TYR A 200 -24.38 1.17 10.23
CA TYR A 200 -25.81 1.07 9.92
C TYR A 200 -26.47 2.44 9.80
N THR A 201 -26.14 3.37 10.70
CA THR A 201 -26.59 4.76 10.64
C THR A 201 -26.12 5.42 9.35
N MET A 202 -24.85 5.22 8.97
CA MET A 202 -24.27 5.73 7.72
C MET A 202 -24.92 5.15 6.46
N GLN A 203 -25.55 3.98 6.56
CA GLN A 203 -26.28 3.35 5.46
C GLN A 203 -27.73 3.83 5.35
N GLN A 204 -28.41 3.99 6.48
CA GLN A 204 -29.87 4.16 6.52
C GLN A 204 -30.32 5.62 6.65
N GLN A 205 -29.72 6.36 7.58
CA GLN A 205 -30.18 7.69 7.98
C GLN A 205 -30.11 8.74 6.87
N PRO A 206 -29.10 8.75 5.97
CA PRO A 206 -29.05 9.74 4.89
C PRO A 206 -30.35 9.85 4.08
N SER A 207 -30.99 8.70 3.78
CA SER A 207 -32.25 8.65 3.04
C SER A 207 -33.46 9.15 3.86
N VAL A 208 -33.47 8.88 5.16
CA VAL A 208 -34.54 9.33 6.09
C VAL A 208 -34.48 10.83 6.29
N LEU A 209 -33.27 11.39 6.34
CA LEU A 209 -33.02 12.81 6.57
C LEU A 209 -33.07 13.65 5.28
N GLY A 210 -33.26 13.03 4.12
CA GLY A 210 -33.26 13.72 2.82
C GLY A 210 -31.88 14.19 2.35
N VAL A 211 -30.81 13.67 2.95
CA VAL A 211 -29.43 13.84 2.46
C VAL A 211 -29.25 13.03 1.17
N HIS A 212 -29.84 11.84 1.13
CA HIS A 212 -30.10 11.06 -0.08
C HIS A 212 -31.60 11.10 -0.38
N ASP A 213 -31.99 11.13 -1.65
CA ASP A 213 -33.39 11.11 -2.09
C ASP A 213 -34.06 9.75 -1.86
N ARG A 214 -33.25 8.69 -1.77
CA ARG A 214 -33.70 7.32 -1.50
C ARG A 214 -32.61 6.50 -0.81
N TYR A 215 -32.98 5.32 -0.35
CA TYR A 215 -32.04 4.33 0.14
C TYR A 215 -31.30 3.66 -1.03
N TYR A 216 -29.97 3.82 -1.07
CA TYR A 216 -29.11 3.24 -2.10
C TYR A 216 -28.42 1.94 -1.67
N GLY A 217 -28.24 1.70 -0.36
CA GLY A 217 -27.51 0.54 0.16
C GLY A 217 -26.02 0.78 0.44
N GLY A 218 -25.46 1.90 -0.01
CA GLY A 218 -24.10 2.32 0.35
C GLY A 218 -24.01 3.12 1.65
N PHE A 219 -22.80 3.30 2.17
CA PHE A 219 -22.54 4.20 3.30
C PHE A 219 -22.23 5.61 2.82
N ALA A 220 -22.84 6.62 3.44
CA ALA A 220 -22.36 7.99 3.32
C ALA A 220 -20.87 8.06 3.72
N GLN A 221 -20.09 8.95 3.09
CA GLN A 221 -18.64 9.04 3.34
C GLN A 221 -18.31 9.37 4.80
N TYR A 222 -18.90 10.44 5.34
CA TYR A 222 -18.69 10.88 6.71
C TYR A 222 -19.89 11.65 7.26
N VAL A 223 -19.93 11.77 8.58
CA VAL A 223 -20.80 12.70 9.31
C VAL A 223 -19.96 13.48 10.32
N THR A 224 -20.27 14.74 10.56
CA THR A 224 -19.56 15.56 11.56
C THR A 224 -20.17 15.41 12.94
N ILE A 225 -19.44 15.83 13.98
CA ILE A 225 -19.92 15.82 15.37
C ILE A 225 -21.18 16.67 15.59
N THR A 226 -21.46 17.60 14.66
CA THR A 226 -22.65 18.45 14.67
C THR A 226 -23.73 17.94 13.71
N ASP A 227 -23.68 16.65 13.35
CA ASP A 227 -24.64 15.96 12.49
C ASP A 227 -24.74 16.55 11.07
N GLY A 228 -23.63 17.10 10.57
CA GLY A 228 -23.48 17.51 9.17
C GLY A 228 -23.04 16.32 8.31
N TRP A 229 -23.79 16.01 7.26
CA TRP A 229 -23.56 14.81 6.46
C TRP A 229 -22.82 15.09 5.16
N SER A 230 -21.87 14.20 4.83
CA SER A 230 -21.37 14.06 3.47
C SER A 230 -22.37 13.24 2.64
N GLN A 231 -22.62 13.69 1.41
CA GLN A 231 -23.57 13.04 0.52
C GLN A 231 -22.95 11.91 -0.35
N PRO A 232 -21.69 11.95 -0.83
CA PRO A 232 -21.18 10.92 -1.71
C PRO A 232 -21.05 9.54 -1.06
N ILE A 233 -21.13 8.51 -1.88
CA ILE A 233 -20.95 7.10 -1.48
C ILE A 233 -19.72 6.55 -2.19
N ALA A 234 -18.63 6.32 -1.46
CA ALA A 234 -17.35 5.86 -2.02
C ALA A 234 -17.32 4.33 -2.23
N VAL A 235 -16.70 3.87 -3.33
CA VAL A 235 -16.46 2.44 -3.56
C VAL A 235 -15.49 1.84 -2.54
N GLU A 236 -14.59 2.67 -2.00
CA GLU A 236 -13.62 2.28 -0.97
C GLU A 236 -14.30 1.65 0.25
N ASN A 237 -15.55 2.03 0.55
CA ASN A 237 -16.34 1.47 1.64
C ASN A 237 -16.56 -0.05 1.52
N LEU A 238 -16.31 -0.67 0.36
CA LEU A 238 -16.23 -2.13 0.24
C LEU A 238 -15.17 -2.74 1.17
N TYR A 239 -14.15 -1.98 1.62
CA TYR A 239 -13.20 -2.44 2.63
C TYR A 239 -13.88 -2.77 3.97
N CYS A 240 -14.98 -2.09 4.33
CA CYS A 240 -15.74 -2.35 5.56
C CYS A 240 -16.27 -3.79 5.64
N LEU A 241 -16.38 -4.50 4.51
CA LEU A 241 -16.78 -5.91 4.47
C LEU A 241 -15.89 -6.80 5.33
N ILE A 242 -14.60 -6.46 5.49
CA ILE A 242 -13.66 -7.24 6.31
C ILE A 242 -14.13 -7.27 7.77
N GLY A 243 -14.31 -6.09 8.36
CA GLY A 243 -14.75 -5.94 9.76
C GLY A 243 -16.16 -6.48 9.98
N LEU A 244 -17.10 -6.16 9.08
CA LEU A 244 -18.49 -6.64 9.18
C LEU A 244 -18.58 -8.17 9.09
N LYS A 245 -17.77 -8.81 8.24
CA LYS A 245 -17.70 -10.27 8.13
C LYS A 245 -17.12 -10.89 9.41
N MET A 246 -16.06 -10.31 9.98
CA MET A 246 -15.50 -10.78 11.25
C MET A 246 -16.53 -10.72 12.38
N LEU A 247 -17.29 -9.61 12.48
CA LEU A 247 -18.38 -9.48 13.45
C LEU A 247 -19.47 -10.54 13.23
N ALA A 248 -19.95 -10.69 11.99
CA ALA A 248 -21.01 -11.63 11.66
C ALA A 248 -20.65 -13.10 11.92
N GLU A 249 -19.41 -13.48 11.63
CA GLU A 249 -19.00 -14.90 11.62
C GLU A 249 -18.33 -15.35 12.91
N THR A 250 -17.74 -14.43 13.68
CA THR A 250 -16.86 -14.79 14.82
C THR A 250 -17.22 -14.07 16.11
N TYR A 251 -17.42 -12.74 16.07
CA TYR A 251 -17.35 -11.91 17.29
C TYR A 251 -18.70 -11.42 17.80
N ASP A 252 -19.72 -11.34 16.95
CA ASP A 252 -21.07 -10.89 17.30
C ASP A 252 -22.16 -11.66 16.55
N THR A 253 -22.05 -12.99 16.58
CA THR A 253 -22.90 -13.90 15.79
C THR A 253 -24.40 -13.80 16.11
N ALA A 254 -24.76 -13.26 17.29
CA ALA A 254 -26.15 -12.98 17.64
C ALA A 254 -26.80 -11.94 16.71
N ASN A 255 -25.99 -11.03 16.15
CA ASN A 255 -26.41 -10.00 15.22
C ASN A 255 -25.98 -10.29 13.77
N ALA A 256 -25.58 -11.53 13.46
CA ALA A 256 -25.06 -11.91 12.14
C ALA A 256 -26.00 -11.50 10.99
N ALA A 257 -27.30 -11.68 11.15
CA ALA A 257 -28.30 -11.30 10.14
C ALA A 257 -28.28 -9.81 9.80
N HIS A 258 -28.04 -8.95 10.79
CA HIS A 258 -27.93 -7.49 10.61
C HIS A 258 -26.73 -7.13 9.76
N TYR A 259 -25.54 -7.66 10.12
CA TYR A 259 -24.31 -7.43 9.35
C TYR A 259 -24.38 -8.01 7.94
N THR A 260 -24.95 -9.22 7.78
CA THR A 260 -25.12 -9.84 6.46
C THR A 260 -26.02 -9.01 5.56
N ALA A 261 -27.12 -8.44 6.08
CA ALA A 261 -27.97 -7.53 5.33
C ALA A 261 -27.20 -6.28 4.89
N MET A 262 -26.49 -5.63 5.81
CA MET A 262 -25.66 -4.45 5.49
C MET A 262 -24.62 -4.74 4.40
N MET A 263 -23.90 -5.86 4.52
CA MET A 263 -22.90 -6.27 3.53
C MET A 263 -23.53 -6.57 2.17
N ALA A 264 -24.71 -7.23 2.14
CA ALA A 264 -25.42 -7.54 0.91
C ALA A 264 -25.89 -6.27 0.18
N ASP A 265 -26.45 -5.30 0.90
CA ASP A 265 -26.90 -4.02 0.34
C ASP A 265 -25.71 -3.20 -0.19
N LEU A 266 -24.62 -3.13 0.58
CA LEU A 266 -23.39 -2.43 0.21
C LEU A 266 -22.81 -2.98 -1.11
N VAL A 267 -22.69 -4.30 -1.19
CA VAL A 267 -22.19 -4.98 -2.39
C VAL A 267 -23.16 -4.85 -3.55
N GLY A 268 -24.47 -4.98 -3.29
CA GLY A 268 -25.53 -4.86 -4.30
C GLY A 268 -25.49 -3.50 -5.00
N PHE A 269 -25.19 -2.44 -4.26
CA PHE A 269 -25.08 -1.09 -4.80
C PHE A 269 -23.71 -0.79 -5.43
N LEU A 270 -22.61 -1.00 -4.69
CA LEU A 270 -21.29 -0.53 -5.09
C LEU A 270 -20.63 -1.37 -6.20
N ARG A 271 -21.09 -2.60 -6.45
CA ARG A 271 -20.46 -3.50 -7.42
C ARG A 271 -20.39 -2.90 -8.82
N GLU A 272 -21.47 -2.28 -9.29
CA GLU A 272 -21.47 -1.69 -10.64
C GLU A 272 -20.44 -0.57 -10.76
N GLY A 273 -20.37 0.30 -9.75
CA GLY A 273 -19.37 1.35 -9.62
C GLY A 273 -17.96 0.81 -9.69
N PHE A 274 -17.68 -0.16 -8.82
CA PHE A 274 -16.38 -0.82 -8.68
C PHE A 274 -15.93 -1.54 -9.95
N GLU A 275 -16.81 -2.32 -10.59
CA GLU A 275 -16.49 -3.04 -11.84
C GLU A 275 -16.16 -2.12 -13.02
N LYS A 276 -16.64 -0.87 -12.97
CA LYS A 276 -16.37 0.19 -13.96
C LYS A 276 -15.29 1.17 -13.50
N LEU A 277 -14.61 0.90 -12.38
CA LEU A 277 -13.55 1.75 -11.82
C LEU A 277 -14.02 3.19 -11.56
N TRP A 278 -15.22 3.35 -11.00
CA TRP A 278 -15.66 4.61 -10.42
C TRP A 278 -15.18 4.73 -8.96
N LEU A 279 -14.95 5.94 -8.48
CA LEU A 279 -14.50 6.19 -7.09
C LEU A 279 -15.67 6.43 -6.14
N HIS A 280 -16.72 7.12 -6.60
CA HIS A 280 -17.90 7.35 -5.79
C HIS A 280 -19.15 7.57 -6.64
N PHE A 281 -20.31 7.39 -6.02
CA PHE A 281 -21.60 7.81 -6.54
C PHE A 281 -22.05 9.09 -5.83
N ASP A 282 -22.74 9.98 -6.53
CA ASP A 282 -23.17 11.30 -6.06
C ASP A 282 -24.71 11.40 -5.96
N PRO A 283 -25.34 10.98 -4.85
CA PRO A 283 -26.81 10.95 -4.70
C PRO A 283 -27.53 12.30 -4.80
N LEU A 284 -28.73 12.28 -5.38
CA LEU A 284 -29.75 13.33 -5.19
C LEU A 284 -30.16 13.43 -3.71
N PRO A 285 -30.74 14.55 -3.25
CA PRO A 285 -31.13 15.75 -4.02
C PRO A 285 -30.00 16.75 -4.26
N SER A 286 -28.86 16.64 -3.58
CA SER A 286 -27.76 17.60 -3.69
C SER A 286 -26.72 17.24 -4.74
N GLY A 287 -26.61 15.96 -5.09
CA GLY A 287 -25.75 15.45 -6.15
C GLY A 287 -26.39 15.44 -7.53
N ASP A 288 -25.84 14.61 -8.42
CA ASP A 288 -26.25 14.52 -9.83
C ASP A 288 -26.75 13.12 -10.27
N ASP A 289 -26.93 12.19 -9.33
CA ASP A 289 -27.31 10.78 -9.57
C ASP A 289 -26.31 10.05 -10.48
N ALA A 290 -25.03 10.45 -10.47
CA ALA A 290 -24.00 9.86 -11.33
C ALA A 290 -22.81 9.29 -10.57
N TRP A 291 -22.07 8.43 -11.27
CA TRP A 291 -20.79 7.91 -10.82
C TRP A 291 -19.65 8.82 -11.26
N HIS A 292 -18.68 9.00 -10.37
CA HIS A 292 -17.56 9.92 -10.56
C HIS A 292 -16.21 9.27 -10.28
N ARG A 293 -15.25 9.78 -11.02
CA ARG A 293 -13.81 9.60 -10.99
C ARG A 293 -13.20 10.98 -10.67
N ILE A 294 -11.89 11.09 -10.81
CA ILE A 294 -11.19 12.37 -10.70
C ILE A 294 -10.62 12.80 -12.06
N GLY A 295 -9.90 13.92 -12.05
CA GLY A 295 -9.32 14.54 -13.24
C GLY A 295 -10.33 15.40 -13.99
N ILE A 296 -9.83 16.31 -14.82
CA ILE A 296 -10.65 17.29 -15.56
C ILE A 296 -11.70 16.60 -16.43
N ASN A 297 -11.39 15.41 -16.95
CA ASN A 297 -12.25 14.66 -17.86
C ASN A 297 -13.00 13.50 -17.19
N ASN A 298 -12.93 13.35 -15.86
CA ASN A 298 -13.57 12.26 -15.12
C ASN A 298 -13.08 10.86 -15.58
N THR A 299 -11.79 10.76 -15.92
CA THR A 299 -11.15 9.56 -16.49
C THR A 299 -10.14 8.91 -15.54
N GLU A 300 -9.78 9.58 -14.44
CA GLU A 300 -8.69 9.15 -13.56
C GLU A 300 -9.22 8.53 -12.26
N ILE A 301 -8.48 7.57 -11.72
CA ILE A 301 -8.71 7.00 -10.38
C ILE A 301 -7.46 7.14 -9.54
N TYR A 302 -7.66 7.20 -8.22
CA TYR A 302 -6.65 6.82 -7.25
C TYR A 302 -6.58 5.29 -7.16
N ASP A 303 -5.38 4.73 -7.04
CA ASP A 303 -5.24 3.28 -6.93
C ASP A 303 -5.65 2.74 -5.55
N ASP A 304 -5.51 3.53 -4.48
CA ASP A 304 -5.64 3.07 -3.10
C ASP A 304 -7.12 2.80 -2.74
N PRO A 305 -8.11 3.68 -3.01
CA PRO A 305 -9.53 3.36 -2.91
C PRO A 305 -9.93 2.08 -3.65
N ILE A 306 -9.40 1.88 -4.85
CA ILE A 306 -9.72 0.71 -5.68
C ILE A 306 -9.08 -0.56 -5.08
N SER A 307 -7.88 -0.44 -4.53
CA SER A 307 -7.18 -1.55 -3.89
C SER A 307 -7.82 -1.95 -2.56
N PHE A 308 -8.26 -1.00 -1.74
CA PHE A 308 -9.03 -1.25 -0.52
C PHE A 308 -10.38 -1.91 -0.85
N ALA A 309 -11.10 -1.36 -1.83
CA ALA A 309 -12.36 -1.95 -2.29
C ALA A 309 -12.16 -3.39 -2.80
N LEU A 310 -11.11 -3.64 -3.57
CA LEU A 310 -10.76 -4.95 -4.09
C LEU A 310 -10.46 -5.95 -2.97
N LEU A 311 -9.66 -5.56 -1.97
CA LEU A 311 -9.34 -6.43 -0.84
C LEU A 311 -10.58 -6.75 0.01
N GLY A 312 -11.45 -5.77 0.22
CA GLY A 312 -12.73 -5.94 0.93
C GLY A 312 -13.64 -6.93 0.21
N LEU A 313 -13.88 -6.73 -1.09
CA LEU A 313 -14.71 -7.64 -1.89
C LEU A 313 -14.09 -9.03 -2.02
N TYR A 314 -12.76 -9.12 -2.16
CA TYR A 314 -12.04 -10.40 -2.18
C TYR A 314 -12.21 -11.18 -0.87
N THR A 315 -12.20 -10.48 0.26
CA THR A 315 -12.41 -11.10 1.57
C THR A 315 -13.84 -11.60 1.74
N TYR A 316 -14.81 -10.91 1.15
CA TYR A 316 -16.22 -11.28 1.20
C TYR A 316 -16.59 -12.44 0.27
N GLU A 317 -16.13 -12.41 -0.99
CA GLU A 317 -16.58 -13.33 -2.06
C GLU A 317 -15.49 -14.25 -2.62
N GLY A 318 -14.24 -14.08 -2.18
CA GLY A 318 -13.09 -14.73 -2.80
C GLY A 318 -12.77 -14.17 -4.19
N TRP A 319 -12.22 -15.02 -5.07
CA TRP A 319 -11.81 -14.63 -6.43
C TRP A 319 -12.99 -14.57 -7.42
N SER A 320 -14.00 -13.77 -7.09
CA SER A 320 -15.20 -13.60 -7.89
C SER A 320 -14.91 -12.96 -9.26
N ASN A 321 -15.88 -13.02 -10.19
CA ASN A 321 -15.74 -12.38 -11.50
C ASN A 321 -15.49 -10.87 -11.40
N SER A 322 -16.06 -10.20 -10.39
CA SER A 322 -15.86 -8.77 -10.16
C SER A 322 -14.42 -8.48 -9.72
N CYS A 323 -13.87 -9.25 -8.77
CA CYS A 323 -12.47 -9.14 -8.35
C CYS A 323 -11.52 -9.40 -9.54
N GLN A 324 -11.78 -10.44 -10.34
CA GLN A 324 -11.02 -10.74 -11.55
C GLN A 324 -11.06 -9.59 -12.55
N ARG A 325 -12.25 -9.02 -12.81
CA ARG A 325 -12.42 -7.92 -13.76
C ARG A 325 -11.59 -6.71 -13.34
N VAL A 326 -11.71 -6.27 -12.10
CA VAL A 326 -11.01 -5.08 -11.60
C VAL A 326 -9.51 -5.31 -11.54
N TYR A 327 -9.06 -6.39 -10.89
CA TYR A 327 -7.63 -6.69 -10.78
C TYR A 327 -6.98 -6.81 -12.16
N ASN A 328 -7.56 -7.61 -13.07
CA ASN A 328 -6.98 -7.80 -14.40
C ASN A 328 -7.00 -6.52 -15.23
N TYR A 329 -8.00 -5.64 -15.05
CA TYR A 329 -8.02 -4.36 -15.74
C TYR A 329 -6.84 -3.50 -15.31
N VAL A 330 -6.69 -3.29 -14.00
CA VAL A 330 -5.67 -2.41 -13.45
C VAL A 330 -4.26 -3.00 -13.66
N GLN A 331 -4.11 -4.31 -13.46
CA GLN A 331 -2.85 -5.02 -13.73
C GLN A 331 -2.45 -4.99 -15.21
N SER A 332 -3.38 -4.73 -16.12
CA SER A 332 -3.10 -4.61 -17.57
C SER A 332 -2.72 -3.20 -18.03
N ILE A 333 -2.77 -2.20 -17.14
CA ILE A 333 -2.31 -0.84 -17.43
C ILE A 333 -0.84 -0.91 -17.81
N ARG A 334 -0.49 -0.31 -18.94
CA ARG A 334 0.85 -0.42 -19.53
C ARG A 334 1.67 0.83 -19.26
N ALA A 335 2.97 0.71 -19.43
CA ALA A 335 3.83 1.88 -19.61
C ALA A 335 3.35 2.71 -20.80
N SER A 336 3.46 4.03 -20.69
CA SER A 336 3.14 4.97 -21.77
C SER A 336 4.43 5.54 -22.38
N GLY A 337 4.32 6.27 -23.50
CA GLY A 337 5.47 7.01 -24.03
C GLY A 337 6.00 8.08 -23.07
N GLN A 338 5.14 8.60 -22.19
CA GLN A 338 5.53 9.57 -21.15
C GLN A 338 6.16 8.88 -19.93
N TYR A 339 5.69 7.68 -19.58
CA TYR A 339 6.15 6.90 -18.44
C TYR A 339 6.59 5.49 -18.87
N PRO A 340 7.67 5.37 -19.66
CA PRO A 340 8.13 4.09 -20.20
C PRO A 340 8.68 3.14 -19.13
N ALA A 341 9.12 3.69 -17.98
CA ALA A 341 9.67 2.91 -16.88
C ALA A 341 8.62 2.21 -16.00
N TYR A 342 7.32 2.52 -16.14
CA TYR A 342 6.27 1.94 -15.29
C TYR A 342 6.14 0.41 -15.45
N ILE A 343 5.96 -0.30 -14.32
CA ILE A 343 5.79 -1.75 -14.25
C ILE A 343 4.61 -2.08 -13.30
N PRO A 344 3.44 -2.48 -13.82
CA PRO A 344 2.26 -2.78 -12.99
C PRO A 344 2.50 -3.97 -12.05
N ASP A 345 3.45 -4.85 -12.40
CA ASP A 345 3.81 -6.03 -11.63
C ASP A 345 4.57 -5.70 -10.33
N ILE A 346 5.17 -4.50 -10.25
CA ILE A 346 5.78 -4.01 -9.01
C ILE A 346 4.68 -3.41 -8.14
N CYS A 347 4.00 -2.39 -8.63
CA CYS A 347 3.11 -1.57 -7.84
C CYS A 347 2.18 -0.79 -8.77
N TRP A 348 0.99 -0.43 -8.32
CA TRP A 348 0.09 0.44 -9.11
C TRP A 348 0.49 1.92 -8.89
N PRO A 349 0.18 2.80 -9.85
CA PRO A 349 0.58 4.20 -9.79
C PRO A 349 -0.49 5.02 -9.08
N GLY A 350 -0.06 6.06 -8.34
CA GLY A 350 -0.94 6.93 -7.55
C GLY A 350 -2.19 7.40 -8.28
N TYR A 351 -2.05 7.63 -9.60
CA TYR A 351 -3.12 8.05 -10.49
C TYR A 351 -3.11 7.19 -11.76
N ILE A 352 -4.28 6.71 -12.15
CA ILE A 352 -4.47 5.89 -13.35
C ILE A 352 -5.55 6.52 -14.22
N ASP A 353 -5.23 6.81 -15.47
CA ASP A 353 -6.27 7.11 -16.47
C ASP A 353 -6.82 5.78 -16.99
N VAL A 354 -8.05 5.45 -16.55
CA VAL A 354 -8.69 4.19 -16.93
C VAL A 354 -9.24 4.22 -18.34
N THR A 355 -9.36 5.38 -18.99
CA THR A 355 -9.84 5.48 -20.37
C THR A 355 -8.69 5.27 -21.36
N THR A 356 -7.58 5.98 -21.16
CA THR A 356 -6.39 5.80 -22.02
C THR A 356 -5.57 4.57 -21.64
N ARG A 357 -5.80 4.02 -20.44
CA ARG A 357 -5.17 2.81 -19.89
C ARG A 357 -3.67 2.98 -19.65
N PHE A 358 -3.31 4.14 -19.11
CA PHE A 358 -1.93 4.52 -18.78
C PHE A 358 -1.84 5.13 -17.37
N PRO A 359 -0.65 5.10 -16.73
CA PRO A 359 -0.39 5.89 -15.54
C PRO A 359 -0.58 7.38 -15.83
N ALA A 360 -1.22 8.10 -14.91
CA ALA A 360 -1.43 9.54 -14.95
C ALA A 360 -0.47 10.31 -14.01
N CYS A 361 0.48 9.61 -13.38
CA CYS A 361 1.55 10.17 -12.57
C CYS A 361 2.88 9.41 -12.80
N PRO A 362 4.04 9.98 -12.41
CA PRO A 362 5.37 9.36 -12.60
C PRO A 362 5.84 8.42 -11.48
N TYR A 363 4.97 8.06 -10.53
CA TYR A 363 5.36 7.34 -9.31
C TYR A 363 4.36 6.26 -8.91
N TYR A 364 4.84 5.27 -8.17
CA TYR A 364 4.04 4.20 -7.59
C TYR A 364 3.37 4.64 -6.30
N ASP A 365 2.13 4.23 -6.04
CA ASP A 365 1.64 4.24 -4.67
C ASP A 365 2.08 2.96 -3.96
N GLY A 366 3.16 3.11 -3.19
CA GLY A 366 3.76 2.02 -2.43
C GLY A 366 2.79 1.26 -1.52
N VAL A 367 1.63 1.80 -1.15
CA VAL A 367 0.65 1.03 -0.36
C VAL A 367 0.14 -0.20 -1.12
N THR A 368 0.08 -0.13 -2.46
CA THR A 368 -0.53 -1.19 -3.28
C THR A 368 0.30 -2.45 -3.36
N ILE A 369 1.62 -2.33 -3.20
CA ILE A 369 2.50 -3.49 -3.13
C ILE A 369 2.13 -4.39 -1.94
N GLY A 370 1.76 -3.74 -0.84
CA GLY A 370 1.35 -4.38 0.39
C GLY A 370 -0.10 -4.82 0.33
N ILE A 371 -1.06 -3.93 0.12
CA ILE A 371 -2.49 -4.30 0.18
C ILE A 371 -2.88 -5.45 -0.78
N LEU A 372 -2.21 -5.57 -1.93
CA LEU A 372 -2.48 -6.61 -2.92
C LEU A 372 -1.72 -7.91 -2.64
N TRP A 373 -0.88 -7.98 -1.60
CA TRP A 373 0.03 -9.11 -1.36
C TRP A 373 -0.70 -10.46 -1.35
N LYS A 374 -1.89 -10.52 -0.71
CA LYS A 374 -2.67 -11.76 -0.60
C LYS A 374 -3.23 -12.21 -1.94
N ILE A 375 -3.76 -11.26 -2.71
CA ILE A 375 -4.30 -11.52 -4.06
C ILE A 375 -3.16 -11.95 -4.98
N ARG A 376 -2.04 -11.22 -4.98
CA ARG A 376 -0.86 -11.53 -5.80
C ARG A 376 -0.27 -12.89 -5.47
N ARG A 377 -0.10 -13.21 -4.20
CA ARG A 377 0.38 -14.54 -3.76
C ARG A 377 -0.44 -15.68 -4.36
N GLU A 378 -1.77 -15.53 -4.39
CA GLU A 378 -2.68 -16.59 -4.78
C GLU A 378 -2.98 -16.61 -6.29
N ARG A 379 -2.98 -15.44 -6.94
CA ARG A 379 -3.50 -15.26 -8.31
C ARG A 379 -2.49 -14.71 -9.30
N ASP A 380 -1.38 -14.17 -8.82
CA ASP A 380 -0.34 -13.58 -9.66
C ASP A 380 1.08 -13.77 -9.07
N PRO A 381 1.55 -15.01 -8.91
CA PRO A 381 2.82 -15.29 -8.23
C PRO A 381 4.05 -14.63 -8.87
N PRO A 382 4.15 -14.47 -10.21
CA PRO A 382 5.22 -13.69 -10.81
C PRO A 382 5.26 -12.23 -10.35
N GLY A 383 4.11 -11.55 -10.34
CA GLY A 383 4.00 -10.18 -9.85
C GLY A 383 4.28 -10.11 -8.35
N TYR A 384 3.80 -11.09 -7.58
CA TYR A 384 4.09 -11.18 -6.15
C TYR A 384 5.59 -11.22 -5.85
N LYS A 385 6.33 -12.06 -6.57
CA LYS A 385 7.78 -12.15 -6.42
C LYS A 385 8.48 -10.86 -6.85
N LEU A 386 8.14 -10.33 -8.02
CA LEU A 386 8.80 -9.12 -8.51
C LEU A 386 8.59 -7.93 -7.56
N ALA A 387 7.36 -7.74 -7.08
CA ALA A 387 7.02 -6.76 -6.07
C ALA A 387 7.90 -6.90 -4.82
N HIS A 388 7.96 -8.12 -4.26
CA HIS A 388 8.81 -8.39 -3.10
C HIS A 388 10.29 -8.08 -3.37
N ASP A 389 10.86 -8.62 -4.45
CA ASP A 389 12.28 -8.48 -4.76
C ASP A 389 12.67 -7.00 -4.97
N ILE A 390 11.79 -6.18 -5.55
CA ILE A 390 12.01 -4.74 -5.70
C ILE A 390 11.88 -4.00 -4.36
N ALA A 391 10.85 -4.29 -3.58
CA ALA A 391 10.69 -3.70 -2.25
C ALA A 391 11.87 -4.05 -1.33
N GLU A 392 12.40 -5.27 -1.41
CA GLU A 392 13.56 -5.70 -0.63
C GLU A 392 14.84 -4.98 -1.08
N LYS A 393 15.06 -4.89 -2.40
CA LYS A 393 16.25 -4.22 -2.96
C LYS A 393 16.28 -2.72 -2.65
N TYR A 394 15.13 -2.07 -2.62
CA TYR A 394 14.97 -0.62 -2.39
C TYR A 394 14.18 -0.35 -1.10
N ALA A 395 14.48 -1.12 -0.04
CA ALA A 395 13.69 -1.12 1.19
C ALA A 395 13.62 0.27 1.84
N ASP A 396 14.71 1.03 1.82
CA ASP A 396 14.79 2.37 2.39
C ASP A 396 13.96 3.38 1.59
N GLU A 397 13.96 3.28 0.26
CA GLU A 397 13.17 4.14 -0.61
C GLU A 397 11.67 3.88 -0.41
N PHE A 398 11.26 2.61 -0.31
CA PHE A 398 9.87 2.20 -0.16
C PHE A 398 9.26 2.50 1.23
N LEU A 399 10.06 2.94 2.21
CA LEU A 399 9.53 3.56 3.44
C LEU A 399 8.86 4.92 3.13
N ASN A 400 9.34 5.61 2.10
CA ASN A 400 8.88 6.94 1.73
C ASN A 400 7.69 6.86 0.76
N TRP A 401 6.92 7.93 0.71
CA TRP A 401 5.77 8.04 -0.16
C TRP A 401 6.18 8.32 -1.61
N GLY A 402 5.59 7.55 -2.52
CA GLY A 402 5.70 7.71 -3.96
C GLY A 402 7.07 7.37 -4.57
N PRO A 403 7.53 6.10 -4.58
CA PRO A 403 8.72 5.71 -5.35
C PRO A 403 8.55 6.00 -6.85
N ILE A 404 9.49 6.72 -7.45
CA ILE A 404 9.48 7.09 -8.87
C ILE A 404 9.75 5.87 -9.74
N PHE A 405 9.08 5.75 -10.88
CA PHE A 405 9.19 4.55 -11.73
C PHE A 405 10.61 4.25 -12.23
N THR A 406 11.44 5.27 -12.42
CA THR A 406 12.75 5.15 -13.07
C THR A 406 13.85 4.65 -12.14
N ASP A 407 13.86 5.12 -10.90
CA ASP A 407 14.96 4.89 -9.96
C ASP A 407 14.50 4.57 -8.53
N TYR A 408 13.18 4.51 -8.31
CA TYR A 408 12.54 4.27 -7.01
C TYR A 408 12.81 5.35 -5.96
N SER A 409 13.55 6.42 -6.29
CA SER A 409 13.70 7.57 -5.39
C SER A 409 12.31 8.16 -5.09
N PRO A 410 12.09 8.68 -3.88
CA PRO A 410 10.75 9.09 -3.50
C PRO A 410 10.43 10.49 -4.02
N ILE A 411 9.17 10.72 -4.44
CA ILE A 411 8.69 12.06 -4.81
C ILE A 411 8.70 13.04 -3.62
N THR A 412 8.66 12.51 -2.40
CA THR A 412 8.81 13.25 -1.15
C THR A 412 9.49 12.39 -0.10
N PRO A 413 10.33 12.95 0.77
CA PRO A 413 10.97 12.17 1.84
C PRO A 413 10.03 11.85 3.01
N ALA A 414 8.72 12.14 2.89
CA ALA A 414 7.73 11.79 3.89
C ALA A 414 7.43 10.29 3.89
N LYS A 415 7.40 9.65 5.06
CA LYS A 415 7.06 8.24 5.25
C LYS A 415 5.64 8.12 5.76
N ALA A 416 4.81 7.29 5.13
CA ALA A 416 3.41 7.12 5.49
C ALA A 416 3.18 5.83 6.29
N MET A 417 2.51 5.91 7.44
CA MET A 417 2.28 4.75 8.31
C MET A 417 1.53 3.61 7.63
N ALA A 418 0.57 3.95 6.78
CA ALA A 418 -0.17 2.95 6.02
C ALA A 418 0.71 2.19 5.03
N ASN A 419 1.54 2.91 4.26
CA ASN A 419 2.46 2.31 3.30
C ASN A 419 3.42 1.35 4.02
N VAL A 420 4.08 1.82 5.08
CA VAL A 420 5.05 1.02 5.84
C VAL A 420 4.36 -0.22 6.45
N SER A 421 3.19 -0.07 7.07
CA SER A 421 2.47 -1.19 7.68
C SER A 421 2.05 -2.25 6.66
N TRP A 422 1.55 -1.85 5.49
CA TRP A 422 1.14 -2.79 4.44
C TRP A 422 2.33 -3.51 3.78
N ILE A 423 3.43 -2.79 3.53
CA ILE A 423 4.65 -3.39 2.99
C ILE A 423 5.26 -4.36 4.02
N ALA A 424 5.29 -3.99 5.30
CA ALA A 424 5.78 -4.85 6.37
C ALA A 424 4.96 -6.16 6.47
N ARG A 425 3.64 -6.08 6.31
CA ARG A 425 2.78 -7.27 6.21
C ARG A 425 3.11 -8.13 4.99
N MET A 426 3.40 -7.54 3.83
CA MET A 426 3.85 -8.31 2.66
C MET A 426 5.16 -9.05 2.96
N PHE A 427 6.17 -8.38 3.52
CA PHE A 427 7.43 -9.01 3.89
C PHE A 427 7.23 -10.15 4.89
N LEU A 428 6.46 -9.91 5.95
CA LEU A 428 6.19 -10.89 6.99
C LEU A 428 5.54 -12.16 6.43
N ASN A 429 4.56 -11.97 5.55
CA ASN A 429 3.80 -13.06 4.94
C ASN A 429 4.45 -13.60 3.66
N TYR A 430 5.63 -13.11 3.27
CA TYR A 430 6.29 -13.55 2.05
C TYR A 430 6.64 -15.03 2.09
N GLN A 431 6.28 -15.70 1.00
CA GLN A 431 6.69 -17.07 0.71
C GLN A 431 7.01 -17.12 -0.76
N GLU A 432 8.27 -17.45 -1.07
CA GLU A 432 8.75 -17.61 -2.44
C GLU A 432 7.79 -18.54 -3.21
N PRO A 433 7.25 -18.10 -4.36
CA PRO A 433 6.34 -18.92 -5.14
C PRO A 433 6.89 -20.31 -5.45
N ALA A 434 6.06 -21.34 -5.32
CA ALA A 434 6.45 -22.72 -5.59
C ALA A 434 5.71 -23.29 -6.81
N THR A 435 6.10 -22.86 -8.01
CA THR A 435 5.47 -23.31 -9.27
C THR A 435 6.24 -24.47 -9.91
N GLN A 436 5.58 -25.24 -10.79
CA GLN A 436 6.26 -26.28 -11.58
C GLN A 436 7.37 -25.68 -12.45
N PHE A 437 7.12 -24.49 -13.03
CA PHE A 437 8.11 -23.80 -13.85
C PHE A 437 9.34 -23.40 -13.04
N LEU A 438 9.19 -22.97 -11.78
CA LEU A 438 10.34 -22.68 -10.90
C LEU A 438 11.18 -23.93 -10.61
N ARG A 439 10.58 -25.14 -10.58
CA ARG A 439 11.38 -26.39 -10.50
C ARG A 439 12.18 -26.65 -11.78
N VAL A 440 11.62 -26.32 -12.93
CA VAL A 440 12.34 -26.38 -14.22
C VAL A 440 13.48 -25.35 -14.24
N LEU A 441 13.21 -24.09 -13.85
CA LEU A 441 14.25 -23.06 -13.74
C LEU A 441 15.39 -23.47 -12.82
N LYS A 442 15.10 -24.01 -11.63
CA LYS A 442 16.14 -24.48 -10.70
C LYS A 442 17.02 -25.61 -11.26
N SER A 443 16.50 -26.41 -12.20
CA SER A 443 17.22 -27.57 -12.76
C SER A 443 17.84 -27.33 -14.14
N LYS A 444 17.32 -26.38 -14.91
CA LYS A 444 17.68 -26.12 -16.31
C LYS A 444 17.94 -24.65 -16.63
N GLY A 445 17.60 -23.76 -15.72
CA GLY A 445 17.80 -22.32 -15.90
C GLY A 445 19.26 -21.95 -15.77
N GLU A 446 19.64 -20.90 -16.50
CA GLU A 446 20.91 -20.20 -16.35
C GLU A 446 20.66 -18.78 -15.83
N ALA A 447 21.67 -18.23 -15.14
CA ALA A 447 21.61 -16.87 -14.63
C ALA A 447 21.79 -15.85 -15.77
N VAL A 448 20.94 -14.85 -15.80
CA VAL A 448 21.01 -13.71 -16.72
C VAL A 448 20.74 -12.41 -15.94
N LEU A 449 21.15 -11.28 -16.51
CA LEU A 449 20.84 -9.97 -15.94
C LEU A 449 19.78 -9.29 -16.79
N LEU A 450 18.67 -8.87 -16.16
CA LEU A 450 17.66 -8.01 -16.76
C LEU A 450 17.97 -6.56 -16.45
N TYR A 451 17.93 -5.74 -17.47
CA TYR A 451 18.07 -4.31 -17.44
C TYR A 451 16.72 -3.73 -17.88
N PRO A 452 15.87 -3.29 -16.93
CA PRO A 452 14.56 -2.73 -17.26
C PRO A 452 14.71 -1.44 -18.07
N VAL A 453 13.93 -1.25 -19.12
CA VAL A 453 13.91 0.01 -19.86
C VAL A 453 13.48 1.18 -18.96
N ARG A 454 14.22 2.29 -19.02
CA ARG A 454 13.93 3.57 -18.35
C ARG A 454 13.37 4.61 -19.30
N GLN A 455 13.96 4.72 -20.49
CA GLN A 455 13.54 5.62 -21.56
C GLN A 455 13.75 4.93 -22.91
N ALA A 456 12.85 5.17 -23.85
CA ALA A 456 12.93 4.64 -25.20
C ALA A 456 12.54 5.74 -26.21
N VAL A 457 13.41 6.74 -26.35
CA VAL A 457 13.25 7.84 -27.30
C VAL A 457 14.22 7.67 -28.47
N GLU A 458 15.29 8.46 -28.54
CA GLU A 458 16.34 8.35 -29.58
C GLU A 458 17.41 7.30 -29.22
N THR A 459 17.66 7.13 -27.92
CA THR A 459 18.50 6.07 -27.36
C THR A 459 17.74 5.37 -26.24
N VAL A 460 17.95 4.06 -26.09
CA VAL A 460 17.32 3.28 -25.02
C VAL A 460 18.22 3.33 -23.79
N ASP A 461 17.70 3.91 -22.71
CA ASP A 461 18.35 3.90 -21.40
C ASP A 461 17.77 2.80 -20.53
N TYR A 462 18.61 2.22 -19.68
CA TYR A 462 18.28 1.07 -18.86
C TYR A 462 18.54 1.33 -17.38
N GLY A 463 17.69 0.74 -16.54
CA GLY A 463 17.85 0.76 -15.10
C GLY A 463 18.87 -0.23 -14.56
N ASP A 464 18.97 -0.24 -13.24
CA ASP A 464 19.89 -1.13 -12.53
C ASP A 464 19.58 -2.60 -12.84
N PRO A 465 20.62 -3.45 -12.96
CA PRO A 465 20.39 -4.85 -13.25
C PRO A 465 19.62 -5.57 -12.14
N LEU A 466 18.78 -6.51 -12.57
CA LEU A 466 18.10 -7.49 -11.74
C LEU A 466 18.59 -8.87 -12.14
N GLU A 467 19.03 -9.67 -11.17
CA GLU A 467 19.39 -11.06 -11.41
C GLU A 467 18.13 -11.90 -11.61
N LEU A 468 18.11 -12.75 -12.65
CA LEU A 468 17.04 -13.71 -12.84
C LEU A 468 17.54 -15.02 -13.45
N GLN A 469 16.72 -16.06 -13.29
CA GLN A 469 16.93 -17.33 -13.99
C GLN A 469 16.05 -17.41 -15.24
N ALA A 470 16.64 -17.87 -16.33
CA ALA A 470 15.94 -18.12 -17.58
C ALA A 470 16.29 -19.51 -18.13
N VAL A 471 15.30 -20.20 -18.71
CA VAL A 471 15.61 -21.25 -19.70
C VAL A 471 15.76 -20.57 -21.04
N VAL A 472 16.88 -20.78 -21.72
CA VAL A 472 17.16 -20.15 -23.01
C VAL A 472 17.16 -21.19 -24.11
N SER A 473 16.51 -20.89 -25.22
CA SER A 473 16.47 -21.77 -26.39
C SER A 473 16.67 -20.99 -27.69
N GLN A 474 17.34 -21.63 -28.65
CA GLN A 474 17.42 -21.14 -30.02
C GLN A 474 16.01 -21.08 -30.64
N LEU A 475 15.76 -20.02 -31.42
CA LEU A 475 14.53 -19.88 -32.19
C LEU A 475 14.64 -20.58 -33.53
N LYS A 476 13.50 -21.08 -34.03
CA LYS A 476 13.41 -21.60 -35.40
C LYS A 476 13.02 -20.48 -36.36
N ALA A 477 13.35 -20.65 -37.64
CA ALA A 477 13.11 -19.64 -38.68
C ALA A 477 11.61 -19.24 -38.78
N GLU A 478 10.69 -20.16 -38.53
CA GLU A 478 9.25 -19.90 -38.52
C GLU A 478 8.74 -19.11 -37.29
N GLN A 479 9.60 -18.86 -36.30
CA GLN A 479 9.22 -18.22 -35.03
C GLN A 479 9.65 -16.75 -34.95
N VAL A 480 10.39 -16.25 -35.94
CA VAL A 480 10.95 -14.90 -35.91
C VAL A 480 11.01 -14.29 -37.31
N LEU A 481 10.70 -13.00 -37.40
CA LEU A 481 10.98 -12.21 -38.59
C LEU A 481 12.41 -11.68 -38.48
N ILE A 482 13.29 -12.13 -39.37
CA ILE A 482 14.71 -11.73 -39.35
C ILE A 482 14.83 -10.35 -39.99
N GLU A 483 15.32 -9.38 -39.21
CA GLU A 483 15.56 -8.02 -39.67
C GLU A 483 16.83 -7.91 -40.53
N PRO A 484 16.92 -6.92 -41.44
CA PRO A 484 18.13 -6.68 -42.20
C PRO A 484 19.36 -6.49 -41.29
N GLY A 485 20.44 -7.21 -41.58
CA GLY A 485 21.67 -7.17 -40.80
C GLY A 485 21.76 -8.19 -39.66
N TYR A 486 20.68 -8.93 -39.39
CA TYR A 486 20.63 -10.00 -38.38
C TYR A 486 20.58 -11.39 -39.01
N TYR A 487 21.04 -12.38 -38.25
CA TYR A 487 20.93 -13.80 -38.57
C TYR A 487 20.03 -14.51 -37.56
N LEU A 488 19.54 -15.70 -37.90
CA LEU A 488 18.68 -16.48 -36.99
C LEU A 488 19.33 -16.70 -35.61
N ASN A 489 20.65 -16.90 -35.57
CA ASN A 489 21.40 -17.11 -34.33
C ASN A 489 21.51 -15.87 -33.43
N ASP A 490 21.14 -14.68 -33.94
CA ASP A 490 21.05 -13.46 -33.14
C ASP A 490 19.74 -13.39 -32.34
N TYR A 491 18.81 -14.33 -32.56
CA TYR A 491 17.54 -14.36 -31.85
C TYR A 491 17.45 -15.54 -30.89
N LEU A 492 17.05 -15.25 -29.65
CA LEU A 492 16.86 -16.24 -28.59
C LEU A 492 15.47 -16.13 -27.99
N ALA A 493 14.95 -17.27 -27.54
CA ALA A 493 13.79 -17.30 -26.65
C ALA A 493 14.27 -17.44 -25.19
N PHE A 494 13.76 -16.56 -24.34
CA PHE A 494 13.95 -16.58 -22.90
C PHE A 494 12.64 -17.00 -22.24
N TYR A 495 12.69 -17.99 -21.36
CA TYR A 495 11.57 -18.38 -20.53
C TYR A 495 11.88 -17.98 -19.09
N THR A 496 11.14 -16.99 -18.57
CA THR A 496 11.39 -16.37 -17.26
C THR A 496 10.18 -16.52 -16.34
N PHE A 497 10.44 -16.64 -15.04
CA PHE A 497 9.34 -16.58 -14.06
C PHE A 497 8.96 -15.13 -13.81
N LEU A 498 9.95 -14.25 -13.61
CA LEU A 498 9.72 -12.83 -13.44
C LEU A 498 9.18 -12.20 -14.74
N PRO A 499 8.24 -11.26 -14.62
CA PRO A 499 7.79 -10.45 -15.76
C PRO A 499 8.96 -9.71 -16.40
N VAL A 500 8.95 -9.66 -17.73
CA VAL A 500 9.84 -8.83 -18.55
C VAL A 500 8.99 -8.05 -19.56
N ARG A 501 9.51 -6.95 -20.08
CA ARG A 501 8.80 -6.06 -21.01
C ARG A 501 9.48 -6.00 -22.37
N SER A 502 8.72 -5.58 -23.37
CA SER A 502 9.30 -5.14 -24.64
C SER A 502 10.31 -4.03 -24.38
N HIS A 503 11.43 -4.05 -25.10
CA HIS A 503 12.58 -3.15 -24.97
C HIS A 503 13.40 -3.29 -23.69
N ASP A 504 13.04 -4.18 -22.76
CA ASP A 504 14.00 -4.54 -21.71
C ASP A 504 15.22 -5.22 -22.35
N LYS A 505 16.39 -5.08 -21.72
CA LYS A 505 17.61 -5.73 -22.16
C LYS A 505 17.97 -6.89 -21.26
N ILE A 506 18.30 -8.04 -21.85
CA ILE A 506 18.79 -9.22 -21.13
C ILE A 506 20.25 -9.42 -21.52
N ARG A 507 21.13 -9.44 -20.51
CA ARG A 507 22.54 -9.81 -20.69
C ARG A 507 22.75 -11.28 -20.34
N ARG A 508 23.30 -12.03 -21.29
CA ARG A 508 23.61 -13.45 -21.17
C ARG A 508 25.04 -13.69 -21.63
N GLN A 509 25.89 -14.20 -20.74
CA GLN A 509 27.28 -14.56 -21.07
C GLN A 509 28.08 -13.41 -21.72
N GLY A 510 27.84 -12.17 -21.28
CA GLY A 510 28.49 -10.97 -21.80
C GLY A 510 27.83 -10.34 -23.03
N GLU A 511 26.85 -11.02 -23.63
CA GLU A 511 26.11 -10.55 -24.80
C GLU A 511 24.77 -9.91 -24.40
N ASP A 512 24.46 -8.77 -25.01
CA ASP A 512 23.23 -8.02 -24.76
C ASP A 512 22.15 -8.37 -25.79
N TYR A 513 20.91 -8.57 -25.32
CA TYR A 513 19.75 -8.86 -26.15
C TYR A 513 18.60 -7.91 -25.79
N GLU A 514 17.94 -7.32 -26.77
CA GLU A 514 16.73 -6.52 -26.58
C GLU A 514 15.49 -7.40 -26.76
N VAL A 515 14.61 -7.38 -25.77
CA VAL A 515 13.33 -8.10 -25.81
C VAL A 515 12.40 -7.46 -26.84
N GLN A 516 11.99 -8.24 -27.84
CA GLN A 516 11.11 -7.80 -28.93
C GLN A 516 9.65 -8.08 -28.63
N THR A 517 9.36 -9.25 -28.07
CA THR A 517 7.99 -9.66 -27.73
C THR A 517 7.99 -10.43 -26.43
N VAL A 518 6.89 -10.32 -25.69
CA VAL A 518 6.65 -11.04 -24.43
C VAL A 518 5.27 -11.67 -24.50
N THR A 519 5.20 -12.98 -24.25
CA THR A 519 3.96 -13.73 -24.20
C THR A 519 3.85 -14.42 -22.85
N PRO A 520 2.90 -14.04 -21.98
CA PRO A 520 2.65 -14.77 -20.74
C PRO A 520 2.04 -16.14 -21.05
N PHE A 521 2.49 -17.18 -20.35
CA PHE A 521 1.75 -18.44 -20.27
C PHE A 521 0.75 -18.35 -19.12
N THR A 522 -0.53 -18.54 -19.45
CA THR A 522 -1.62 -18.45 -18.50
C THR A 522 -2.36 -19.77 -18.37
N LEU A 523 -2.81 -20.08 -17.15
CA LEU A 523 -3.70 -21.19 -16.86
C LEU A 523 -4.75 -20.70 -15.87
N ALA A 524 -6.05 -20.93 -16.15
CA ALA A 524 -7.15 -20.48 -15.29
C ALA A 524 -7.06 -18.99 -14.90
N ASN A 525 -6.76 -18.12 -15.87
CA ASN A 525 -6.56 -16.67 -15.69
C ASN A 525 -5.39 -16.27 -14.78
N GLN A 526 -4.47 -17.19 -14.45
CA GLN A 526 -3.27 -16.92 -13.67
C GLN A 526 -2.03 -16.97 -14.56
N ARG A 527 -1.16 -15.95 -14.45
CA ARG A 527 0.16 -15.93 -15.11
C ARG A 527 1.11 -16.88 -14.38
N LEU A 528 1.76 -17.77 -15.11
CA LEU A 528 2.66 -18.76 -14.54
C LEU A 528 4.13 -18.48 -14.86
N TYR A 529 4.42 -18.05 -16.08
CA TYR A 529 5.74 -17.68 -16.58
C TYR A 529 5.61 -16.91 -17.89
N PHE A 530 6.72 -16.40 -18.42
CA PHE A 530 6.77 -15.61 -19.64
C PHE A 530 7.70 -16.26 -20.66
N LYS A 531 7.30 -16.25 -21.93
CA LYS A 531 8.19 -16.48 -23.06
C LYS A 531 8.47 -15.15 -23.73
N SER A 532 9.74 -14.83 -23.89
CA SER A 532 10.18 -13.62 -24.56
C SER A 532 11.09 -13.95 -25.72
N THR A 533 10.84 -13.34 -26.87
CA THR A 533 11.78 -13.39 -28.01
C THR A 533 12.64 -12.15 -27.93
N ALA A 534 13.96 -12.32 -27.93
CA ALA A 534 14.92 -11.22 -27.88
C ALA A 534 15.91 -11.31 -29.03
N ARG A 535 16.33 -10.15 -29.52
CA ARG A 535 17.30 -9.95 -30.61
C ARG A 535 18.60 -9.44 -30.00
N ARG A 536 19.75 -9.98 -30.42
CA ARG A 536 21.07 -9.52 -29.99
C ARG A 536 21.21 -8.03 -30.31
N LEU A 537 21.82 -7.27 -29.42
CA LEU A 537 22.25 -5.90 -29.71
C LEU A 537 23.64 -5.99 -30.33
N LEU A 538 23.74 -5.67 -31.62
CA LEU A 538 25.04 -5.58 -32.28
C LEU A 538 25.76 -4.36 -31.75
N THR A 539 26.89 -4.56 -31.09
CA THR A 539 27.81 -3.46 -30.75
C THR A 539 28.28 -2.83 -32.06
N SER A 540 27.96 -1.55 -32.26
CA SER A 540 28.53 -0.72 -33.33
C SER A 540 30.03 -0.58 -33.19
#